data_AF-A0A2N7Y8H4-F1
#
_entry.id   AF-A0A2N7Y8H4-F1
#
_cell.length_a   1.000
_cell.length_b   1.000
_cell.length_c   1.000
_cell.angle_alpha   90.00
_cell.angle_beta   90.00
_cell.angle_gamma   90.00
#
_symmetry.space_group_name_H-M   'P 1'
#
loop_
_entity.id
_entity.type
_entity.pdbx_description
1 polymer ?
#
loop_
_entity_poly.entity_id
_entity_poly.type
_entity_poly.pdbx_seq_one_letter_code
_entity_poly.pdbx_strand_id
1 'polypeptide(L)'
;MSKPFDMTLFLSGVLTGSKVTQQRHLRQARAMQAAIQQRWQRDNPWTWQIKHVRWFLTQHLKDHSDATRYYYRLTALLVWKRLGSEESC
;
A
#
# COMPACT_ATOMS: atom_id res chain seq x y z
N MET A 1 3.02 -16.21 -16.46
CA MET A 1 2.73 -15.72 -15.08
C MET A 1 4.03 -15.27 -14.45
N SER A 2 4.20 -13.98 -14.21
CA SER A 2 5.32 -13.44 -13.43
C SER A 2 5.13 -13.79 -11.95
N LYS A 3 6.22 -14.00 -11.21
CA LYS A 3 6.18 -14.20 -9.76
C LYS A 3 5.52 -12.95 -9.11
N PRO A 4 4.56 -13.11 -8.18
CA PRO A 4 3.98 -11.96 -7.48
C PRO A 4 5.08 -11.13 -6.81
N PHE A 5 5.00 -9.82 -6.94
CA PHE A 5 5.95 -8.91 -6.29
C PHE A 5 5.98 -9.16 -4.78
N ASP A 6 7.17 -9.28 -4.21
CA ASP A 6 7.34 -9.59 -2.79
C ASP A 6 7.14 -8.33 -1.93
N MET A 7 5.89 -8.10 -1.52
CA MET A 7 5.52 -6.99 -0.65
C MET A 7 6.18 -7.07 0.74
N THR A 8 6.53 -8.27 1.20
CA THR A 8 7.20 -8.45 2.50
C THR A 8 8.61 -7.89 2.43
N LEU A 9 9.35 -8.30 1.39
CA LEU A 9 10.71 -7.81 1.17
C LEU A 9 10.72 -6.30 0.91
N PHE A 10 9.72 -5.79 0.18
CA PHE A 10 9.60 -4.36 -0.08
C PHE A 10 9.43 -3.53 1.22
N LEU A 11 8.56 -3.94 2.13
CA LEU A 11 8.25 -3.16 3.34
C LEU A 11 9.18 -3.46 4.53
N SER A 12 10.03 -4.47 4.48
CA SER A 12 10.84 -4.92 5.62
C SER A 12 11.67 -3.80 6.28
N GLY A 13 12.18 -2.84 5.51
CA GLY A 13 12.97 -1.71 6.01
C GLY A 13 12.18 -0.57 6.63
N VAL A 14 10.85 -0.55 6.52
CA VAL A 14 9.99 0.54 7.05
C VAL A 14 8.96 0.07 8.07
N LEU A 15 8.78 -1.25 8.22
CA LEU A 15 7.87 -1.83 9.19
C LEU A 15 8.41 -1.68 10.61
N THR A 16 7.61 -1.07 11.48
CA THR A 16 7.94 -0.87 12.90
C THR A 16 6.81 -1.39 13.79
N GLY A 17 7.07 -1.45 15.10
CA GLY A 17 6.08 -1.90 16.09
C GLY A 17 5.92 -3.42 16.17
N SER A 18 4.81 -3.87 16.75
CA SER A 18 4.56 -5.29 17.03
C SER A 18 4.39 -6.13 15.76
N LYS A 19 4.68 -7.44 15.84
CA LYS A 19 4.48 -8.39 14.74
C LYS A 19 3.05 -8.35 14.18
N VAL A 20 2.05 -8.15 15.05
CA VAL A 20 0.64 -8.07 14.66
C VAL A 20 0.38 -6.81 13.81
N THR A 21 0.92 -5.66 14.21
CA THR A 21 0.81 -4.41 13.45
C THR A 21 1.53 -4.52 12.10
N GLN A 22 2.73 -5.12 12.08
CA GLN A 22 3.47 -5.33 10.83
C GLN A 22 2.69 -6.24 9.85
N GLN A 23 2.11 -7.34 10.35
CA GLN A 23 1.29 -8.24 9.54
C GLN A 23 0.04 -7.54 8.97
N ARG A 24 -0.58 -6.62 9.72
CA ARG A 24 -1.69 -5.81 9.21
C ARG A 24 -1.27 -4.98 8.01
N HIS A 25 -0.16 -4.26 8.12
CA HIS A 25 0.37 -3.47 7.01
C HIS A 25 0.69 -4.33 5.79
N LEU A 26 1.30 -5.51 5.98
CA LEU A 26 1.57 -6.43 4.88
C LEU A 26 0.30 -6.90 4.17
N ARG A 27 -0.74 -7.27 4.92
CA ARG A 27 -2.03 -7.68 4.34
C ARG A 27 -2.67 -6.54 3.55
N GLN A 28 -2.67 -5.34 4.11
CA GLN A 28 -3.23 -4.16 3.46
C GLN A 28 -2.45 -3.76 2.21
N ALA A 29 -1.13 -3.78 2.25
CA ALA A 29 -0.30 -3.44 1.09
C ALA A 29 -0.50 -4.44 -0.06
N ARG A 30 -0.66 -5.74 0.23
CA ARG A 30 -1.02 -6.75 -0.77
C ARG A 30 -2.40 -6.51 -1.38
N ALA A 31 -3.39 -6.11 -0.57
CA ALA A 31 -4.71 -5.74 -1.07
C ALA A 31 -4.66 -4.50 -1.98
N MET A 32 -3.87 -3.50 -1.60
CA MET A 32 -3.59 -2.32 -2.45
C MET A 32 -2.99 -2.75 -3.79
N GLN A 33 -1.98 -3.62 -3.77
CA GLN A 33 -1.34 -4.13 -4.97
C GLN A 33 -2.31 -4.87 -5.89
N ALA A 34 -3.12 -5.79 -5.35
CA ALA A 34 -4.09 -6.53 -6.13
C ALA A 34 -5.09 -5.60 -6.82
N ALA A 35 -5.65 -4.63 -6.09
CA ALA A 35 -6.63 -3.69 -6.63
C ALA A 35 -6.02 -2.73 -7.69
N ILE A 36 -4.81 -2.23 -7.44
CA ILE A 36 -4.10 -1.36 -8.38
C ILE A 36 -3.67 -2.14 -9.63
N GLN A 37 -3.19 -3.37 -9.47
CA GLN A 37 -2.85 -4.26 -10.58
C GLN A 37 -4.08 -4.56 -11.43
N GLN A 38 -5.21 -4.90 -10.81
CA GLN A 38 -6.45 -5.20 -11.52
C GLN A 38 -6.90 -4.02 -12.39
N ARG A 39 -6.75 -2.78 -11.91
CA ARG A 39 -7.22 -1.58 -12.62
C ARG A 39 -6.25 -1.02 -13.64
N TRP A 40 -4.94 -1.00 -13.35
CA TRP A 40 -3.93 -0.34 -14.20
C TRP A 40 -2.82 -1.25 -14.71
N GLN A 41 -2.89 -2.55 -14.42
CA GLN A 41 -1.84 -3.52 -14.76
C GLN A 41 -0.46 -3.12 -14.20
N ARG A 42 -0.45 -2.55 -12.98
CA ARG A 42 0.76 -2.17 -12.24
C ARG A 42 0.94 -3.12 -11.05
N ASP A 43 1.75 -4.15 -11.24
CA ASP A 43 2.04 -5.18 -10.25
C ASP A 43 3.16 -4.78 -9.27
N ASN A 44 4.02 -3.84 -9.68
CA ASN A 44 5.18 -3.37 -8.94
C ASN A 44 4.90 -2.02 -8.24
N PRO A 45 4.93 -1.94 -6.89
CA PRO A 45 4.80 -0.71 -6.11
C PRO A 45 5.75 0.41 -6.50
N TRP A 46 6.94 0.10 -7.01
CA TRP A 46 7.90 1.09 -7.52
C TRP A 46 7.35 1.93 -8.70
N THR A 47 6.33 1.42 -9.39
CA THR A 47 5.69 2.11 -10.53
C THR A 47 4.44 2.88 -10.13
N TRP A 48 4.07 2.87 -8.84
CA TRP A 48 2.87 3.55 -8.39
C TRP A 48 3.03 5.06 -8.46
N GLN A 49 1.96 5.72 -8.89
CA GLN A 49 1.83 7.17 -8.91
C GLN A 49 0.77 7.56 -7.87
N ILE A 50 0.79 8.83 -7.44
CA ILE A 50 -0.18 9.40 -6.49
C ILE A 50 -1.62 9.09 -6.92
N LYS A 51 -1.92 9.14 -8.22
CA LYS A 51 -3.27 8.84 -8.74
C LYS A 51 -3.75 7.41 -8.43
N HIS A 52 -2.85 6.42 -8.40
CA HIS A 52 -3.21 5.02 -8.13
C HIS A 52 -3.65 4.87 -6.66
N VAL A 53 -2.86 5.41 -5.74
CA VAL A 53 -3.16 5.33 -4.30
C VAL A 53 -4.30 6.25 -3.91
N ARG A 54 -4.42 7.44 -4.51
CA ARG A 54 -5.58 8.32 -4.31
C ARG A 54 -6.86 7.62 -4.71
N TRP A 55 -6.92 7.00 -5.89
CA TRP A 55 -8.09 6.24 -6.30
C TRP A 55 -8.36 5.06 -5.36
N PHE A 56 -7.35 4.33 -4.90
CA PHE A 56 -7.56 3.23 -3.96
C PHE A 56 -8.25 3.75 -2.67
N LEU A 57 -7.72 4.82 -2.08
CA LEU A 57 -8.24 5.37 -0.82
C LEU A 57 -9.60 6.08 -0.93
N THR A 58 -9.92 6.63 -2.11
CA THR A 58 -11.13 7.46 -2.30
C THR A 58 -12.24 6.77 -3.07
N GLN A 59 -11.90 5.84 -3.98
CA GLN A 59 -12.86 5.18 -4.86
C GLN A 59 -12.99 3.69 -4.53
N HIS A 60 -11.88 2.98 -4.35
CA HIS A 60 -11.95 1.55 -4.03
C HIS A 60 -12.46 1.30 -2.61
N LEU A 61 -12.06 2.14 -1.65
CA LEU A 61 -12.52 2.06 -0.26
C LEU A 61 -13.73 2.96 0.05
N LYS A 62 -14.46 3.44 -0.95
CA LYS A 62 -15.53 4.45 -0.75
C LYS A 62 -16.63 3.97 0.21
N ASP A 63 -16.97 2.68 0.16
CA ASP A 63 -18.04 2.06 0.96
C ASP A 63 -17.52 1.40 2.25
N HIS A 64 -16.22 1.56 2.56
CA HIS A 64 -15.62 1.00 3.77
C HIS A 64 -15.72 1.98 4.94
N SER A 65 -15.75 1.44 6.15
CA SER A 65 -15.74 2.25 7.37
C SER A 65 -14.52 3.17 7.46
N ASP A 66 -14.68 4.31 8.14
CA ASP A 66 -13.60 5.27 8.33
C ASP A 66 -12.39 4.66 9.05
N ALA A 67 -12.63 3.74 10.00
CA ALA A 67 -11.57 2.98 10.65
C ALA A 67 -10.75 2.15 9.64
N THR A 68 -11.42 1.48 8.70
CA THR A 68 -10.74 0.70 7.65
C THR A 68 -9.92 1.62 6.74
N ARG A 69 -10.53 2.72 6.29
CA ARG A 69 -9.87 3.73 5.45
C ARG A 69 -8.66 4.34 6.15
N TYR A 70 -8.76 4.61 7.45
CA TYR A 70 -7.67 5.10 8.29
C TYR A 70 -6.47 4.15 8.28
N TYR A 71 -6.66 2.85 8.54
CA TYR A 71 -5.55 1.89 8.53
C TYR A 71 -4.91 1.73 7.15
N TYR A 72 -5.69 1.82 6.07
CA TYR A 72 -5.13 1.83 4.72
C TYR A 72 -4.32 3.10 4.41
N ARG A 73 -4.71 4.26 4.94
CA ARG A 73 -3.88 5.48 4.86
C ARG A 73 -2.54 5.29 5.57
N LEU A 74 -2.53 4.70 6.77
CA LEU A 74 -1.28 4.39 7.48
C LEU A 74 -0.37 3.46 6.66
N THR A 75 -0.95 2.44 6.03
CA THR A 75 -0.18 1.55 5.14
C THR A 75 0.36 2.29 3.91
N ALA A 76 -0.42 3.20 3.31
CA ALA A 76 0.04 4.02 2.19
C ALA A 76 1.24 4.91 2.56
N LEU A 77 1.27 5.47 3.77
CA LEU A 77 2.41 6.25 4.25
C LEU A 77 3.70 5.41 4.33
N LEU A 78 3.60 4.15 4.79
CA LEU A 78 4.76 3.24 4.81
C LEU A 78 5.26 2.92 3.41
N VAL A 79 4.35 2.71 2.45
CA VAL A 79 4.74 2.52 1.04
C VAL A 79 5.46 3.76 0.52
N TRP A 80 4.98 4.97 0.82
CA TRP A 80 5.60 6.22 0.36
C TRP A 80 6.98 6.43 0.98
N LYS A 81 7.10 6.18 2.28
CA LYS A 81 8.39 6.18 2.98
C LYS A 81 9.38 5.25 2.29
N ARG A 82 8.93 4.07 1.84
CA ARG A 82 9.78 3.10 1.15
C ARG A 82 10.17 3.53 -0.27
N LEU A 83 9.32 4.28 -0.96
CA LEU A 83 9.55 4.79 -2.32
C LEU A 83 10.51 5.99 -2.36
N GLY A 84 11.03 6.45 -1.21
CA GLY A 84 11.97 7.56 -1.15
C GLY A 84 11.29 8.94 -1.15
N SER A 85 10.03 9.01 -0.71
CA SER A 85 9.42 10.30 -0.33
C SER A 85 9.96 10.75 1.04
N GLU A 86 11.26 11.03 1.11
CA GLU A 86 11.75 11.94 2.15
C GLU A 86 11.41 13.37 1.71
N GLU A 87 10.53 13.99 2.51
CA GLU A 87 10.19 15.42 2.58
C GLU A 87 9.28 16.09 1.51
N SER A 88 8.31 16.82 2.07
CA SER A 88 7.64 18.03 1.52
C SER A 88 6.42 17.87 0.60
N CYS A 89 5.23 17.67 1.21
CA CYS A 89 4.16 18.68 1.24
C CYS A 89 3.01 18.24 2.17
#